data_AF-A0AA39H4G0-F1
#
_entry.id   AF-A0AA39H4G0-F1
#
_cell.length_a   1.000
_cell.length_b   1.000
_cell.length_c   1.000
_cell.angle_alpha   90.00
_cell.angle_beta   90.00
_cell.angle_gamma   90.00
#
_symmetry.space_group_name_H-M   'P 1'
#
loop_
_entity.id
_entity.type
_entity.pdbx_description
1 polymer ?
#
loop_
_entity_poly.entity_id
_entity_poly.type
_entity_poly.pdbx_seq_one_letter_code
_entity_poly.pdbx_strand_id
1 'polypeptide(L)'
;MQCCFGIGSCATSVQTSNYVRRMKVLDNWKINDPALAHHFDRSNMVVMIDQRPLVTRSGQSIELVIGSTENICHTLADYGLQASIRNSVLLDALPGEDNEFTPLFGCSLKTLEPPRDSGMPADEPRKRLAGVLGGSLINLRFAMLTMTSELHRNWVAKMQTLAKWSNIYNYCPKCSSSLRMRHSKTGASCSLCDRVYYPTISPVAIVLVHDESSEHCLLVRHSGSMNGVYTSIAGFAETGESLEDAVRREVAEEVGLEVDNVRYMGMSQPWPMPDSSLMTAFVARASMNDKLDIAPDELQHAGWFNKNEVRLAIQCTDADVHLKGMLSNKCEPNVLKYVPPSGAIAHRMITFWANS
;
A
#
# COMPACT_ATOMS: atom_id res chain seq x y z
N MET A 1 30.89 64.40 19.67
CA MET A 1 31.32 63.35 18.72
C MET A 1 31.75 62.15 19.56
N GLN A 2 30.86 61.20 19.81
CA GLN A 2 31.16 59.96 20.53
C GLN A 2 30.22 58.88 19.99
N CYS A 3 30.80 57.91 19.29
CA CYS A 3 30.09 56.80 18.66
C CYS A 3 29.74 55.73 19.70
N CYS A 4 28.47 55.38 19.83
CA CYS A 4 28.03 54.15 20.47
C CYS A 4 27.91 53.05 19.41
N PHE A 5 28.68 51.98 19.56
CA PHE A 5 28.51 50.74 18.80
C PHE A 5 27.31 49.97 19.32
N GLY A 6 26.24 49.89 18.53
CA GLY A 6 25.13 48.96 18.73
C GLY A 6 25.40 47.67 17.98
N ILE A 7 25.68 46.58 18.70
CA ILE A 7 25.74 45.22 18.14
C ILE A 7 24.29 44.77 17.94
N GLY A 8 23.77 44.90 16.73
CA GLY A 8 22.52 44.27 16.32
C GLY A 8 22.77 42.79 15.99
N SER A 9 22.43 41.88 16.91
CA SER A 9 22.37 40.45 16.59
C SER A 9 21.18 40.20 15.64
N CYS A 10 21.46 40.06 14.36
CA CYS A 10 20.48 39.56 13.40
C CYS A 10 20.40 38.04 13.58
N ALA A 11 19.59 37.59 14.54
CA ALA A 11 19.19 36.19 14.64
C ALA A 11 18.17 35.92 13.52
N THR A 12 18.67 35.51 12.36
CA THR A 12 17.85 34.93 11.30
C THR A 12 17.28 33.62 11.83
N SER A 13 16.01 33.64 12.27
CA SER A 13 15.30 32.42 12.61
C SER A 13 15.17 31.56 11.34
N VAL A 14 15.96 30.49 11.26
CA VAL A 14 15.83 29.51 10.18
C VAL A 14 14.50 28.80 10.40
N GLN A 15 13.46 29.21 9.68
CA GLN A 15 12.18 28.50 9.66
C GLN A 15 12.44 27.06 9.23
N THR A 16 12.33 26.14 10.18
CA THR A 16 12.53 24.71 9.92
C THR A 16 11.42 24.23 8.99
N SER A 17 11.78 23.53 7.90
CA SER A 17 10.82 22.98 6.93
C SER A 17 9.65 22.26 7.62
N ASN A 18 8.42 22.51 7.15
CA ASN A 18 7.20 21.86 7.66
C ASN A 18 7.34 20.32 7.64
N TYR A 19 7.99 19.77 6.60
CA TYR A 19 8.30 18.35 6.51
C TYR A 19 9.17 17.87 7.69
N VAL A 20 10.26 18.59 7.99
CA VAL A 20 11.18 18.23 9.08
C VAL A 20 10.46 18.28 10.42
N ARG A 21 9.62 19.30 10.65
CA ARG A 21 8.81 19.41 11.87
C ARG A 21 7.82 18.24 11.99
N ARG A 22 7.10 17.91 10.92
CA ARG A 22 6.17 16.77 10.86
C ARG A 22 6.88 15.46 11.18
N MET A 23 8.05 15.22 10.58
CA MET A 23 8.81 13.98 10.82
C MET A 23 9.30 13.86 12.27
N LYS A 24 9.75 14.96 12.89
CA LYS A 24 10.13 14.97 14.31
C LYS A 24 8.94 14.68 15.23
N VAL A 25 7.78 15.26 14.95
CA VAL A 25 6.55 14.99 15.72
C VAL A 25 6.14 13.52 15.60
N LEU A 26 6.16 12.98 14.38
CA LEU A 26 5.89 11.56 14.14
C LEU A 26 6.89 10.65 14.87
N ASP A 27 8.18 10.97 14.84
CA ASP A 27 9.19 10.17 15.51
C ASP A 27 8.99 10.13 17.03
N ASN A 28 8.69 11.29 17.64
CA ASN A 28 8.31 11.37 19.04
C ASN A 28 7.06 10.52 19.35
N TRP A 29 5.97 10.69 18.59
CA TRP A 29 4.73 9.93 18.79
C TRP A 29 4.88 8.42 18.57
N LYS A 30 5.84 7.97 17.75
CA LYS A 30 6.10 6.53 17.57
C LYS A 30 6.53 5.85 18.86
N ILE A 31 7.29 6.54 19.72
CA ILE A 31 7.94 5.97 20.90
C ILE A 31 7.38 6.50 22.24
N ASN A 32 6.68 7.63 22.23
CA ASN A 32 6.13 8.30 23.41
C ASN A 32 4.63 8.03 23.55
N ASP A 33 4.28 6.90 24.17
CA ASP A 33 2.89 6.45 24.36
C ASP A 33 2.00 7.49 25.08
N PRO A 34 2.43 8.14 26.19
CA PRO A 34 1.63 9.18 26.85
C PRO A 34 1.35 10.39 25.96
N ALA A 35 2.35 10.87 25.23
CA ALA A 35 2.18 12.00 24.32
C ALA A 35 1.18 11.66 23.21
N LEU A 36 1.31 10.49 22.59
CA LEU A 36 0.37 10.06 21.55
C LEU A 36 -1.06 9.86 22.10
N ALA A 37 -1.19 9.30 23.31
CA ALA A 37 -2.48 9.08 23.95
C ALA A 37 -3.22 10.39 24.24
N HIS A 38 -2.50 11.45 24.62
CA HIS A 38 -3.09 12.76 24.89
C HIS A 38 -3.81 13.39 23.68
N HIS A 39 -3.44 12.98 22.47
CA HIS A 39 -4.04 13.48 21.24
C HIS A 39 -5.18 12.61 20.69
N PHE A 40 -5.43 11.41 21.25
CA PHE A 40 -6.32 10.43 20.61
C PHE A 40 -7.72 10.97 20.36
N ASP A 41 -8.38 11.57 21.35
CA ASP A 41 -9.77 12.04 21.18
C ASP A 41 -9.88 13.25 20.24
N ARG A 42 -8.82 14.07 20.15
CA ARG A 42 -8.74 15.27 19.29
C ARG A 42 -8.03 15.00 17.96
N SER A 43 -7.95 13.74 17.55
CA SER A 43 -7.26 13.31 16.34
C SER A 43 -8.22 13.05 15.18
N ASN A 44 -7.65 12.67 14.04
CA ASN A 44 -8.42 12.18 12.91
C ASN A 44 -8.26 10.67 12.77
N MET A 45 -9.25 10.01 12.18
CA MET A 45 -9.25 8.57 11.94
C MET A 45 -9.72 8.21 10.54
N VAL A 46 -9.09 7.18 9.98
CA VAL A 46 -9.60 6.39 8.85
C VAL A 46 -9.93 4.98 9.33
N VAL A 47 -10.93 4.35 8.73
CA VAL A 47 -11.45 3.05 9.17
C VAL A 47 -11.41 2.01 8.05
N MET A 48 -11.01 0.79 8.41
CA MET A 48 -11.26 -0.42 7.63
C MET A 48 -12.17 -1.35 8.41
N ILE A 49 -13.20 -1.88 7.75
CA ILE A 49 -14.08 -2.91 8.30
C ILE A 49 -13.91 -4.17 7.46
N ASP A 50 -13.55 -5.29 8.08
CA ASP A 50 -13.33 -6.58 7.39
C ASP A 50 -12.37 -6.48 6.20
N GLN A 51 -11.26 -5.77 6.42
CA GLN A 51 -10.26 -5.45 5.39
C GLN A 51 -10.82 -4.67 4.19
N ARG A 52 -11.84 -3.83 4.42
CA ARG A 52 -12.41 -2.94 3.42
C ARG A 52 -12.25 -1.51 3.88
N PRO A 53 -11.41 -0.68 3.25
CA PRO A 53 -11.33 0.74 3.59
C PRO A 53 -12.64 1.45 3.29
N LEU A 54 -13.02 2.34 4.21
CA LEU A 54 -14.10 3.28 4.02
C LEU A 54 -13.65 4.42 3.10
N VAL A 55 -14.36 4.56 1.98
CA VAL A 55 -14.02 5.54 0.94
C VAL A 55 -15.23 6.35 0.52
N THR A 56 -14.97 7.57 0.08
CA THR A 56 -15.90 8.37 -0.71
C THR A 56 -15.54 8.28 -2.18
N ARG A 57 -16.52 8.57 -3.03
CA ARG A 57 -16.35 8.62 -4.47
C ARG A 57 -16.84 9.95 -5.01
N SER A 58 -15.98 10.65 -5.74
CA SER A 58 -16.32 11.86 -6.49
C SER A 58 -15.90 11.68 -7.93
N GLY A 59 -16.87 11.42 -8.82
CA GLY A 59 -16.60 11.02 -10.20
C GLY A 59 -15.81 9.71 -10.30
N GLN A 60 -14.59 9.80 -10.80
CA GLN A 60 -13.63 8.68 -10.86
C GLN A 60 -12.67 8.64 -9.66
N SER A 61 -12.58 9.70 -8.87
CA SER A 61 -11.69 9.75 -7.69
C SER A 61 -12.28 8.93 -6.54
N ILE A 62 -11.42 8.14 -5.92
CA ILE A 62 -11.72 7.36 -4.71
C ILE A 62 -10.72 7.79 -3.64
N GLU A 63 -11.25 8.26 -2.52
CA GLU A 63 -10.47 8.82 -1.41
C GLU A 63 -10.94 8.21 -0.08
N LEU A 64 -10.06 8.18 0.92
CA LEU A 64 -10.42 7.73 2.25
C LEU A 64 -11.38 8.72 2.88
N VAL A 65 -12.36 8.21 3.61
CA VAL A 65 -13.09 9.03 4.58
C VAL A 65 -12.18 9.28 5.77
N ILE A 66 -11.86 10.55 6.00
CA ILE A 66 -11.13 11.03 7.17
C ILE A 66 -12.13 11.80 8.03
N GLY A 67 -12.33 11.35 9.26
CA GLY A 67 -13.22 12.01 10.21
C GLY A 67 -12.54 12.26 11.55
N SER A 68 -13.18 13.07 12.40
CA SER A 68 -12.78 13.18 13.80
C SER A 68 -12.82 11.80 14.47
N THR A 69 -11.78 11.47 15.22
CA THR A 69 -11.70 10.21 15.97
C THR A 69 -12.86 10.07 16.94
N GLU A 70 -13.25 11.14 17.62
CA GLU A 70 -14.40 11.14 18.56
C GLU A 70 -15.70 10.73 17.85
N ASN A 71 -16.03 11.39 16.74
CA ASN A 71 -17.26 11.12 15.99
C ASN A 71 -17.27 9.69 15.42
N ILE A 72 -16.15 9.25 14.86
CA ILE A 72 -16.02 7.89 14.32
C ILE A 72 -16.19 6.86 15.44
N CYS A 73 -15.56 7.06 16.61
CA CYS A 73 -15.69 6.15 17.74
C CYS A 73 -17.15 6.07 18.24
N HIS A 74 -17.84 7.20 18.34
CA HIS A 74 -19.26 7.25 18.71
C HIS A 74 -20.11 6.43 17.72
N THR A 75 -19.99 6.72 16.42
CA THR A 75 -20.76 5.99 15.39
C THR A 75 -20.45 4.49 15.39
N LEU A 76 -19.18 4.10 15.59
CA LEU A 76 -18.82 2.68 15.67
C LEU A 76 -19.47 2.01 16.90
N ALA A 77 -19.53 2.70 18.03
CA ALA A 77 -20.12 2.16 19.27
C ALA A 77 -21.62 1.86 19.11
N ASP A 78 -22.36 2.69 18.37
CA ASP A 78 -23.78 2.44 18.04
C ASP A 78 -23.99 1.14 17.24
N TYR A 79 -22.95 0.66 16.57
CA TYR A 79 -22.94 -0.59 15.80
C TYR A 79 -22.21 -1.73 16.53
N GLY A 80 -21.91 -1.58 17.82
CA GLY A 80 -21.24 -2.59 18.64
C GLY A 80 -19.75 -2.78 18.32
N LEU A 81 -19.13 -1.82 17.62
CA LEU A 81 -17.72 -1.81 17.31
C LEU A 81 -16.99 -0.79 18.20
N GLN A 82 -15.81 -1.12 18.68
CA GLN A 82 -15.04 -0.21 19.53
C GLN A 82 -13.69 0.09 18.91
N ALA A 83 -13.45 1.37 18.63
CA ALA A 83 -12.13 1.89 18.29
C ALA A 83 -11.52 2.57 19.52
N SER A 84 -10.22 2.39 19.71
CA SER A 84 -9.45 2.93 20.81
C SER A 84 -7.98 2.99 20.41
N ILE A 85 -7.16 3.73 21.15
CA ILE A 85 -5.71 3.74 20.92
C ILE A 85 -5.06 2.34 21.00
N ARG A 86 -5.71 1.38 21.67
CA ARG A 86 -5.19 0.01 21.80
C ARG A 86 -5.36 -0.83 20.53
N ASN A 87 -6.34 -0.54 19.68
CA ASN A 87 -6.59 -1.23 18.41
C ASN A 87 -6.53 -0.31 17.18
N SER A 88 -6.01 0.90 17.36
CA SER A 88 -5.66 1.82 16.28
C SER A 88 -4.14 1.84 16.04
N VAL A 89 -3.74 2.27 14.85
CA VAL A 89 -2.35 2.46 14.43
C VAL A 89 -2.09 3.94 14.15
N LEU A 90 -0.88 4.43 14.39
CA LEU A 90 -0.48 5.79 13.98
C LEU A 90 -0.10 5.79 12.50
N LEU A 91 -0.89 6.46 11.66
CA LEU A 91 -0.65 6.57 10.23
C LEU A 91 0.20 7.77 9.87
N ASP A 92 -0.18 8.94 10.37
CA ASP A 92 0.44 10.20 9.97
C ASP A 92 0.24 11.32 11.01
N ALA A 93 0.80 12.49 10.70
CA ALA A 93 0.64 13.76 11.37
C ALA A 93 0.11 14.75 10.32
N LEU A 94 -1.17 15.11 10.45
CA LEU A 94 -1.83 16.08 9.58
C LEU A 94 -1.55 17.50 10.08
N PRO A 95 -1.43 18.50 9.18
CA PRO A 95 -1.33 19.89 9.59
C PRO A 95 -2.64 20.28 10.31
N GLY A 96 -2.49 20.87 11.50
CA GLY A 96 -3.59 21.44 12.28
C GLY A 96 -3.54 22.97 12.30
N GLU A 97 -4.33 23.55 13.20
CA GLU A 97 -4.30 24.99 13.50
C GLU A 97 -2.96 25.39 14.16
N ASP A 98 -2.63 26.69 14.13
CA ASP A 98 -1.48 27.27 14.83
C ASP A 98 -0.10 26.64 14.54
N ASN A 99 0.07 26.07 13.34
CA ASN A 99 1.27 25.32 12.94
C ASN A 99 1.55 24.08 13.81
N GLU A 100 0.54 23.54 14.50
CA GLU A 100 0.63 22.25 15.17
C GLU A 100 0.28 21.11 14.23
N PHE A 101 0.55 19.89 14.67
CA PHE A 101 0.17 18.68 13.95
C PHE A 101 -0.81 17.88 14.79
N THR A 102 -1.76 17.26 14.10
CA THR A 102 -2.75 16.36 14.70
C THR A 102 -2.50 14.95 14.20
N PRO A 103 -2.50 13.91 15.05
CA PRO A 103 -2.34 12.55 14.58
C PRO A 103 -3.47 12.13 13.62
N LEU A 104 -3.11 11.29 12.66
CA LEU A 104 -4.04 10.48 11.91
C LEU A 104 -3.89 9.03 12.37
N PHE A 105 -4.96 8.46 12.91
CA PHE A 105 -5.05 7.06 13.25
C PHE A 105 -5.74 6.24 12.17
N GLY A 106 -5.36 4.97 12.07
CA GLY A 106 -6.09 3.97 11.30
C GLY A 106 -6.66 2.92 12.24
N CYS A 107 -7.91 2.52 12.06
CA CYS A 107 -8.50 1.42 12.82
C CYS A 107 -9.01 0.33 11.87
N SER A 108 -8.52 -0.90 12.05
CA SER A 108 -9.00 -2.06 11.30
C SER A 108 -9.82 -2.95 12.21
N LEU A 109 -11.12 -3.01 11.95
CA LEU A 109 -12.09 -3.72 12.76
C LEU A 109 -12.69 -4.89 11.99
N LYS A 110 -13.19 -5.88 12.73
CA LYS A 110 -13.98 -6.97 12.17
C LYS A 110 -15.41 -6.83 12.62
N THR A 111 -16.37 -7.05 11.72
CA THR A 111 -17.76 -7.17 12.15
C THR A 111 -18.00 -8.52 12.80
N LEU A 112 -18.94 -8.55 13.76
CA LEU A 112 -19.54 -9.81 14.19
C LEU A 112 -20.49 -10.25 13.08
N GLU A 113 -20.36 -11.50 12.62
CA GLU A 113 -21.31 -12.05 11.67
C GLU A 113 -22.71 -12.09 12.32
N PRO A 114 -23.77 -11.65 11.61
CA PRO A 114 -25.11 -11.76 12.16
C PRO A 114 -25.47 -13.24 12.36
N PRO A 115 -26.28 -13.57 13.38
CA PRO A 115 -26.81 -14.92 13.55
C PRO A 115 -27.43 -15.45 12.25
N ARG A 116 -27.15 -16.72 11.91
CA ARG A 116 -27.55 -17.33 10.63
C ARG A 116 -29.07 -17.36 10.40
N ASP A 117 -29.84 -17.25 11.47
CA ASP A 117 -31.29 -17.26 11.55
C ASP A 117 -31.94 -15.86 11.46
N SER A 118 -31.15 -14.79 11.39
CA SER A 118 -31.65 -13.40 11.34
C SER A 118 -32.37 -13.02 10.04
N GLY A 119 -32.23 -13.80 8.96
CA GLY A 119 -32.77 -13.49 7.63
C GLY A 119 -32.15 -12.25 6.95
N MET A 120 -31.20 -11.58 7.62
CA MET A 120 -30.54 -10.38 7.11
C MET A 120 -29.33 -10.77 6.25
N PRO A 121 -29.15 -10.15 5.05
CA PRO A 121 -27.91 -10.32 4.30
C PRO A 121 -26.70 -9.92 5.14
N ALA A 122 -25.67 -10.77 5.19
CA ALA A 122 -24.47 -10.57 6.01
C ALA A 122 -23.71 -9.24 5.75
N ASP A 123 -24.00 -8.56 4.64
CA ASP A 123 -23.35 -7.31 4.22
C ASP A 123 -24.20 -6.05 4.52
N GLU A 124 -25.47 -6.21 4.90
CA GLU A 124 -26.37 -5.07 5.13
C GLU A 124 -25.93 -4.19 6.32
N PRO A 125 -25.53 -4.73 7.49
CA PRO A 125 -25.04 -3.90 8.59
C PRO A 125 -23.81 -3.07 8.21
N ARG A 126 -22.90 -3.67 7.42
CA ARG A 126 -21.69 -3.00 6.92
C ARG A 126 -22.03 -1.85 5.99
N LYS A 127 -22.97 -2.04 5.07
CA LYS A 127 -23.42 -0.98 4.16
C LYS A 127 -24.07 0.19 4.91
N ARG A 128 -24.92 -0.10 5.89
CA ARG A 128 -25.55 0.92 6.73
C ARG A 128 -24.50 1.72 7.52
N LEU A 129 -23.60 1.03 8.22
CA LEU A 129 -22.48 1.66 8.94
C LEU A 129 -21.64 2.56 8.02
N ALA A 130 -21.27 2.06 6.83
CA ALA A 130 -20.50 2.83 5.87
C ALA A 130 -21.24 4.11 5.44
N GLY A 131 -22.55 4.01 5.19
CA GLY A 131 -23.39 5.16 4.83
C GLY A 131 -23.48 6.20 5.93
N VAL A 132 -23.63 5.80 7.19
CA VAL A 132 -23.63 6.73 8.34
C VAL A 132 -22.27 7.39 8.53
N LEU A 133 -21.18 6.65 8.31
CA LEU A 133 -19.83 7.21 8.28
C LEU A 133 -19.53 8.03 7.01
N GLY A 134 -20.51 8.24 6.12
CA GLY A 134 -20.38 9.13 4.97
C GLY A 134 -19.67 8.53 3.76
N GLY A 135 -19.60 7.20 3.63
CA GLY A 135 -18.90 6.55 2.53
C GLY A 135 -19.41 5.15 2.17
N SER A 136 -18.54 4.38 1.53
CA SER A 136 -18.77 2.99 1.13
C SER A 136 -17.52 2.16 1.39
N LEU A 137 -17.70 0.86 1.63
CA LEU A 137 -16.61 -0.07 1.87
C LEU A 137 -16.22 -0.76 0.56
N ILE A 138 -14.96 -0.64 0.15
CA ILE A 138 -14.43 -1.30 -1.05
C ILE A 138 -13.40 -2.37 -0.69
N ASN A 139 -13.19 -3.36 -1.55
CA ASN A 139 -12.16 -4.38 -1.33
C ASN A 139 -10.75 -3.74 -1.25
N LEU A 140 -9.89 -4.24 -0.35
CA LEU A 140 -8.52 -3.73 -0.18
C LEU A 140 -7.71 -3.70 -1.48
N ARG A 141 -7.77 -4.76 -2.29
CA ARG A 141 -7.06 -4.81 -3.59
C ARG A 141 -7.56 -3.70 -4.49
N PHE A 142 -8.88 -3.59 -4.60
CA PHE A 142 -9.52 -2.58 -5.43
C PHE A 142 -9.10 -1.17 -4.98
N ALA A 143 -9.12 -0.90 -3.67
CA ALA A 143 -8.63 0.35 -3.11
C ALA A 143 -7.18 0.66 -3.51
N MET A 144 -6.27 -0.29 -3.34
CA MET A 144 -4.87 -0.13 -3.72
C MET A 144 -4.67 0.09 -5.23
N LEU A 145 -5.55 -0.45 -6.07
CA LEU A 145 -5.47 -0.33 -7.51
C LEU A 145 -6.13 0.95 -8.06
N THR A 146 -7.20 1.44 -7.41
CA THR A 146 -8.05 2.49 -8.01
C THR A 146 -8.06 3.81 -7.26
N MET A 147 -7.55 3.88 -6.03
CA MET A 147 -7.42 5.15 -5.33
C MET A 147 -6.40 6.03 -6.05
N THR A 148 -6.75 7.30 -6.25
CA THR A 148 -5.94 8.27 -7.01
C THR A 148 -4.74 8.76 -6.18
N SER A 149 -4.98 9.11 -4.92
CA SER A 149 -3.96 9.59 -3.98
C SER A 149 -3.00 8.48 -3.54
N GLU A 150 -1.71 8.62 -3.90
CA GLU A 150 -0.66 7.73 -3.41
C GLU A 150 -0.53 7.77 -1.88
N LEU A 151 -0.70 8.96 -1.29
CA LEU A 151 -0.66 9.12 0.16
C LEU A 151 -1.72 8.26 0.85
N HIS A 152 -2.95 8.27 0.33
CA HIS A 152 -4.03 7.45 0.89
C HIS A 152 -3.76 5.94 0.69
N ARG A 153 -3.22 5.51 -0.45
CA ARG A 153 -2.78 4.12 -0.65
C ARG A 153 -1.72 3.71 0.37
N ASN A 154 -0.75 4.58 0.63
CA ASN A 154 0.31 4.34 1.62
C ASN A 154 -0.26 4.26 3.04
N TRP A 155 -1.27 5.07 3.38
CA TRP A 155 -1.97 4.97 4.67
C TRP A 155 -2.74 3.66 4.82
N VAL A 156 -3.46 3.21 3.78
CA VAL A 156 -4.13 1.91 3.78
C VAL A 156 -3.12 0.76 3.94
N ALA A 157 -2.01 0.81 3.19
CA ALA A 157 -0.98 -0.22 3.27
C ALA A 157 -0.34 -0.27 4.66
N LYS A 158 -0.03 0.89 5.25
CA LYS A 158 0.50 1.01 6.61
C LYS A 158 -0.52 0.51 7.64
N MET A 159 -1.80 0.89 7.49
CA MET A 159 -2.87 0.45 8.38
C MET A 159 -2.99 -1.07 8.42
N GLN A 160 -3.07 -1.70 7.25
CA GLN A 160 -3.18 -3.15 7.13
C GLN A 160 -1.95 -3.86 7.70
N THR A 161 -0.75 -3.37 7.38
CA THR A 161 0.53 -3.94 7.84
C THR A 161 0.64 -3.90 9.35
N LEU A 162 0.43 -2.73 9.95
CA LEU A 162 0.59 -2.55 11.40
C LEU A 162 -0.52 -3.26 12.18
N ALA A 163 -1.76 -3.24 11.69
CA ALA A 163 -2.87 -3.95 12.34
C ALA A 163 -2.66 -5.48 12.32
N LYS A 164 -2.25 -6.05 11.18
CA LYS A 164 -1.89 -7.48 11.10
C LYS A 164 -0.76 -7.81 12.05
N TRP A 165 0.33 -7.05 11.99
CA TRP A 165 1.51 -7.28 12.82
C TRP A 165 1.17 -7.21 14.32
N SER A 166 0.41 -6.19 14.75
CA SER A 166 0.05 -6.03 16.16
C SER A 166 -0.88 -7.12 16.68
N ASN A 167 -1.69 -7.72 15.82
CA ASN A 167 -2.56 -8.84 16.20
C ASN A 167 -1.80 -10.18 16.33
N ILE A 168 -0.64 -10.31 15.68
CA ILE A 168 0.18 -11.53 15.70
C ILE A 168 1.22 -11.46 16.84
N TYR A 169 1.89 -10.33 17.01
CA TYR A 169 3.02 -10.15 17.95
C TYR A 169 2.55 -9.84 19.38
N ASN A 170 1.99 -10.85 20.05
CA ASN A 170 1.53 -10.75 21.45
C ASN A 170 2.54 -11.28 22.49
N TYR A 171 3.43 -12.19 22.07
CA TYR A 171 4.42 -12.85 22.93
C TYR A 171 5.81 -12.80 22.31
N CYS A 172 6.84 -12.74 23.13
CA CYS A 172 8.24 -12.64 22.72
C CYS A 172 8.71 -13.95 22.07
N PRO A 173 9.16 -13.94 20.80
CA PRO A 173 9.71 -15.14 20.16
C PRO A 173 10.93 -15.76 20.86
N LYS A 174 11.67 -14.99 21.68
CA LYS A 174 12.85 -15.49 22.40
C LYS A 174 12.51 -16.18 23.73
N CYS A 175 11.61 -15.60 24.53
CA CYS A 175 11.38 -16.04 25.92
C CYS A 175 9.90 -16.24 26.29
N SER A 176 9.00 -16.14 25.31
CA SER A 176 7.54 -16.37 25.44
C SER A 176 6.79 -15.42 26.39
N SER A 177 7.45 -14.44 27.01
CA SER A 177 6.81 -13.41 27.83
C SER A 177 5.92 -12.49 26.99
N SER A 178 4.90 -11.89 27.59
CA SER A 178 4.02 -10.94 26.89
C SER A 178 4.80 -9.72 26.36
N LEU A 179 4.46 -9.30 25.15
CA LEU A 179 5.01 -8.08 24.55
C LEU A 179 4.16 -6.87 24.93
N ARG A 180 4.82 -5.79 25.33
CA ARG A 180 4.21 -4.48 25.45
C ARG A 180 4.22 -3.80 24.09
N MET A 181 3.06 -3.78 23.45
CA MET A 181 2.84 -3.09 22.18
C MET A 181 2.82 -1.56 22.38
N ARG A 182 3.59 -0.81 21.58
CA ARG A 182 3.50 0.66 21.54
C ARG A 182 2.11 1.10 21.06
N HIS A 183 1.62 2.25 21.52
CA HIS A 183 0.36 2.83 21.04
C HIS A 183 0.38 3.10 19.53
N SER A 184 1.55 3.48 18.99
CA SER A 184 1.73 3.72 17.56
C SER A 184 1.66 2.45 16.68
N LYS A 185 1.76 1.26 17.29
CA LYS A 185 1.88 -0.05 16.62
C LYS A 185 3.14 -0.23 15.78
N THR A 186 4.15 0.63 15.95
CA THR A 186 5.41 0.57 15.19
C THR A 186 6.51 -0.23 15.88
N GLY A 187 6.23 -0.82 17.04
CA GLY A 187 7.17 -1.65 17.76
C GLY A 187 6.57 -2.19 19.06
N ALA A 188 7.19 -3.26 19.58
CA ALA A 188 6.76 -3.92 20.81
C ALA A 188 7.99 -4.36 21.61
N SER A 189 7.98 -4.11 22.91
CA SER A 189 9.09 -4.47 23.80
C SER A 189 8.74 -5.65 24.71
N CYS A 190 9.70 -6.54 24.93
CA CYS A 190 9.59 -7.58 25.92
C CYS A 190 9.94 -7.05 27.31
N SER A 191 9.08 -7.26 28.30
CA SER A 191 9.31 -6.83 29.68
C SER A 191 10.36 -7.65 30.45
N LEU A 192 10.74 -8.83 29.95
CA LEU A 192 11.68 -9.73 30.63
C LEU A 192 13.09 -9.71 30.05
N CYS A 193 13.23 -9.63 28.72
CA CYS A 193 14.53 -9.72 28.05
C CYS A 193 14.92 -8.47 27.25
N ASP A 194 14.16 -7.38 27.41
CA ASP A 194 14.38 -6.05 26.83
C ASP A 194 14.48 -5.97 25.29
N ARG A 195 14.18 -7.06 24.59
CA ARG A 195 14.14 -7.08 23.13
C ARG A 195 12.99 -6.24 22.60
N VAL A 196 13.28 -5.50 21.53
CA VAL A 196 12.29 -4.75 20.76
C VAL A 196 12.10 -5.44 19.41
N TYR A 197 10.84 -5.66 19.06
CA TYR A 197 10.43 -6.20 17.76
C TYR A 197 9.76 -5.10 16.95
N TYR A 198 9.99 -5.14 15.64
CA TYR A 198 9.45 -4.19 14.69
C TYR A 198 8.62 -4.91 13.62
N PRO A 199 7.64 -4.23 13.00
CA PRO A 199 6.94 -4.75 11.83
C PRO A 199 7.90 -5.14 10.71
N THR A 200 7.67 -6.30 10.10
CA THR A 200 8.45 -6.83 8.98
C THR A 200 7.81 -6.48 7.66
N ILE A 201 8.63 -6.22 6.64
CA ILE A 201 8.20 -5.98 5.26
C ILE A 201 9.06 -6.87 4.36
N SER A 202 8.43 -7.66 3.50
CA SER A 202 9.13 -8.53 2.56
C SER A 202 9.55 -7.75 1.31
N PRO A 203 10.84 -7.75 0.93
CA PRO A 203 11.28 -7.15 -0.33
C PRO A 203 10.77 -7.94 -1.54
N VAL A 204 10.25 -7.24 -2.54
CA VAL A 204 9.78 -7.82 -3.80
C VAL A 204 10.43 -7.04 -4.95
N ALA A 205 11.05 -7.75 -5.88
CA ALA A 205 11.48 -7.18 -7.15
C ALA A 205 10.33 -7.32 -8.15
N ILE A 206 10.00 -6.25 -8.87
CA ILE A 206 9.08 -6.28 -10.02
C ILE A 206 9.82 -5.73 -11.23
N VAL A 207 9.78 -6.44 -12.36
CA VAL A 207 10.60 -6.13 -13.53
C VAL A 207 9.78 -6.03 -14.82
N LEU A 208 10.02 -4.95 -15.57
CA LEU A 208 9.62 -4.86 -16.97
C LEU A 208 10.79 -5.33 -17.83
N VAL A 209 10.60 -6.42 -18.58
CA VAL A 209 11.59 -6.93 -19.52
C VAL A 209 11.28 -6.41 -20.91
N HIS A 210 12.29 -5.85 -21.59
CA HIS A 210 12.17 -5.35 -22.96
C HIS A 210 13.23 -5.97 -23.89
N ASP A 211 12.99 -5.88 -25.19
CA ASP A 211 13.92 -6.35 -26.22
C ASP A 211 15.09 -5.37 -26.42
N GLU A 212 16.07 -5.74 -27.24
CA GLU A 212 17.25 -4.90 -27.50
C GLU A 212 16.90 -3.56 -28.14
N SER A 213 15.83 -3.50 -28.95
CA SER A 213 15.37 -2.26 -29.58
C SER A 213 14.47 -1.40 -28.67
N SER A 214 14.03 -1.95 -27.54
CA SER A 214 13.06 -1.34 -26.63
C SER A 214 11.71 -1.01 -27.29
N GLU A 215 11.33 -1.77 -28.32
CA GLU A 215 10.04 -1.63 -29.02
C GLU A 215 9.02 -2.70 -28.62
N HIS A 216 9.48 -3.77 -27.97
CA HIS A 216 8.63 -4.81 -27.38
C HIS A 216 8.94 -4.99 -25.90
N CYS A 217 7.92 -5.33 -25.12
CA CYS A 217 8.08 -5.76 -23.73
C CYS A 217 7.38 -7.10 -23.48
N LEU A 218 7.96 -7.88 -22.57
CA LEU A 218 7.37 -9.12 -22.11
C LEU A 218 6.37 -8.81 -20.99
N LEU A 219 5.14 -9.28 -21.14
CA LEU A 219 4.12 -9.23 -20.10
C LEU A 219 3.57 -10.62 -19.83
N VAL A 220 3.20 -10.87 -18.58
CA VAL A 220 2.73 -12.16 -18.07
C VAL A 220 1.33 -12.07 -17.47
N ARG A 221 0.64 -13.20 -17.41
CA ARG A 221 -0.67 -13.35 -16.77
C ARG A 221 -0.64 -14.47 -15.74
N HIS A 222 -0.66 -14.14 -14.45
CA HIS A 222 -0.61 -15.14 -13.37
C HIS A 222 -1.90 -15.95 -13.22
N SER A 223 -1.77 -17.23 -12.87
CA SER A 223 -2.84 -18.21 -12.71
C SER A 223 -3.87 -17.87 -11.63
N GLY A 224 -3.49 -17.10 -10.60
CA GLY A 224 -4.36 -16.65 -9.51
C GLY A 224 -4.77 -15.17 -9.53
N SER A 225 -4.46 -14.44 -10.61
CA SER A 225 -4.68 -12.99 -10.72
C SER A 225 -6.02 -12.61 -11.38
N MET A 226 -6.29 -11.31 -11.53
CA MET A 226 -7.49 -10.84 -12.22
C MET A 226 -7.47 -11.31 -13.67
N ASN A 227 -8.49 -12.06 -14.08
CA ASN A 227 -8.60 -12.60 -15.43
C ASN A 227 -8.38 -11.50 -16.49
N GLY A 228 -7.51 -11.80 -17.46
CA GLY A 228 -7.28 -10.93 -18.62
C GLY A 228 -6.29 -9.78 -18.44
N VAL A 229 -5.67 -9.62 -17.28
CA VAL A 229 -4.64 -8.59 -17.07
C VAL A 229 -3.26 -9.16 -17.35
N TYR A 230 -2.53 -8.49 -18.23
CA TYR A 230 -1.10 -8.73 -18.44
C TYR A 230 -0.30 -7.73 -17.63
N THR A 231 0.73 -8.21 -16.93
CA THR A 231 1.53 -7.42 -15.99
C THR A 231 3.02 -7.77 -16.08
N SER A 232 3.83 -7.08 -15.28
CA SER A 232 5.27 -7.33 -15.12
C SER A 232 5.52 -8.53 -14.21
N ILE A 233 6.64 -9.23 -14.42
CA ILE A 233 7.10 -10.34 -13.58
C ILE A 233 7.49 -9.79 -12.21
N ALA A 234 7.12 -10.49 -11.13
CA ALA A 234 7.42 -10.03 -9.78
C ALA A 234 7.52 -11.19 -8.79
N GLY A 235 8.54 -11.16 -7.95
CA GLY A 235 8.68 -12.12 -6.87
C GLY A 235 9.53 -11.65 -5.71
N PHE A 236 9.53 -12.46 -4.66
CA PHE A 236 10.17 -12.12 -3.39
C PHE A 236 11.68 -12.32 -3.50
N ALA A 237 12.45 -11.42 -2.89
CA ALA A 237 13.87 -11.69 -2.75
C ALA A 237 14.12 -12.77 -1.68
N GLU A 238 15.01 -13.69 -1.98
CA GLU A 238 15.42 -14.75 -1.06
C GLU A 238 16.48 -14.27 -0.06
N THR A 239 16.74 -15.09 0.96
CA THR A 239 17.76 -14.76 1.96
C THR A 239 19.16 -14.77 1.35
N GLY A 240 19.86 -13.65 1.44
CA GLY A 240 21.20 -13.49 0.87
C GLY A 240 21.20 -13.01 -0.59
N GLU A 241 20.03 -12.75 -1.17
CA GLU A 241 19.85 -12.30 -2.55
C GLU A 241 19.81 -10.77 -2.64
N SER A 242 20.44 -10.20 -3.68
CA SER A 242 20.21 -8.80 -4.06
C SER A 242 18.88 -8.65 -4.81
N LEU A 243 18.31 -7.46 -4.89
CA LEU A 243 17.07 -7.28 -5.68
C LEU A 243 17.34 -7.50 -7.17
N GLU A 244 18.54 -7.18 -7.65
CA GLU A 244 18.96 -7.42 -9.01
C GLU A 244 19.10 -8.91 -9.33
N ASP A 245 19.56 -9.72 -8.38
CA ASP A 245 19.62 -11.17 -8.53
C ASP A 245 18.23 -11.80 -8.47
N ALA A 246 17.35 -11.30 -7.60
CA ALA A 246 15.94 -11.68 -7.57
C ALA A 246 15.27 -11.43 -8.93
N VAL A 247 15.54 -10.28 -9.57
CA VAL A 247 15.06 -10.01 -10.94
C VAL A 247 15.51 -11.10 -11.93
N ARG A 248 16.79 -11.49 -11.90
CA ARG A 248 17.31 -12.51 -12.81
C ARG A 248 16.68 -13.87 -12.56
N ARG A 249 16.60 -14.27 -11.29
CA ARG A 249 16.02 -15.54 -10.88
C ARG A 249 14.55 -15.63 -11.26
N GLU A 250 13.73 -14.65 -10.88
CA GLU A 250 12.28 -14.67 -11.16
C GLU A 250 11.99 -14.70 -12.66
N VAL A 251 12.74 -13.98 -13.49
CA VAL A 251 12.58 -14.05 -14.95
C VAL A 251 13.00 -15.42 -15.49
N ALA A 252 14.08 -16.01 -14.98
CA ALA A 252 14.50 -17.34 -15.38
C ALA A 252 13.49 -18.42 -14.96
N GLU A 253 12.92 -18.31 -13.75
CA GLU A 253 11.95 -19.26 -13.19
C GLU A 253 10.59 -19.19 -13.88
N GLU A 254 10.03 -17.97 -14.06
CA GLU A 254 8.67 -17.82 -14.57
C GLU A 254 8.57 -18.01 -16.10
N VAL A 255 9.58 -17.56 -16.86
CA VAL A 255 9.51 -17.47 -18.32
C VAL A 255 10.74 -18.04 -19.06
N GLY A 256 11.73 -18.57 -18.34
CA GLY A 256 12.88 -19.27 -18.93
C GLY A 256 13.88 -18.37 -19.66
N LEU A 257 13.88 -17.06 -19.40
CA LEU A 257 14.77 -16.11 -20.07
C LEU A 257 15.95 -15.69 -19.21
N GLU A 258 17.12 -15.53 -19.83
CA GLU A 258 18.24 -14.80 -19.23
C GLU A 258 18.06 -13.30 -19.49
N VAL A 259 18.30 -12.49 -18.46
CA VAL A 259 18.24 -11.02 -18.56
C VAL A 259 19.56 -10.36 -18.19
N ASP A 260 19.88 -9.32 -18.94
CA ASP A 260 20.98 -8.41 -18.64
C ASP A 260 20.48 -6.97 -18.36
N ASN A 261 21.42 -6.07 -18.07
CA ASN A 261 21.16 -4.64 -17.88
C ASN A 261 20.01 -4.35 -16.89
N VAL A 262 19.96 -5.13 -15.80
CA VAL A 262 18.99 -4.94 -14.71
C VAL A 262 19.25 -3.58 -14.05
N ARG A 263 18.26 -2.69 -14.10
CA ARG A 263 18.35 -1.32 -13.59
C ARG A 263 17.13 -0.95 -12.77
N TYR A 264 17.35 -0.34 -11.61
CA TYR A 264 16.29 0.25 -10.80
C TYR A 264 15.63 1.43 -11.53
N MET A 265 14.30 1.47 -11.54
CA MET A 265 13.50 2.51 -12.23
C MET A 265 13.24 3.76 -11.38
N GLY A 266 13.75 3.83 -10.14
CA GLY A 266 13.46 4.96 -9.26
C GLY A 266 12.08 4.89 -8.58
N MET A 267 11.36 3.76 -8.68
CA MET A 267 10.01 3.61 -8.15
C MET A 267 9.91 2.44 -7.16
N SER A 268 9.20 2.67 -6.05
CA SER A 268 8.77 1.60 -5.15
C SER A 268 7.32 1.80 -4.73
N GLN A 269 6.71 0.73 -4.21
CA GLN A 269 5.32 0.75 -3.74
C GLN A 269 5.14 -0.21 -2.56
N PRO A 270 4.63 0.28 -1.41
CA PRO A 270 4.13 -0.60 -0.36
C PRO A 270 2.91 -1.38 -0.86
N TRP A 271 2.90 -2.69 -0.65
CA TRP A 271 1.82 -3.57 -1.08
C TRP A 271 1.36 -4.46 0.08
N PRO A 272 0.12 -4.32 0.59
CA PRO A 272 -0.28 -4.92 1.86
C PRO A 272 -0.86 -6.34 1.78
N MET A 273 -0.63 -7.06 0.68
CA MET A 273 -1.33 -8.31 0.34
C MET A 273 -0.47 -9.32 -0.47
N PRO A 274 -0.53 -10.64 -0.20
CA PRO A 274 -1.14 -11.27 0.97
C PRO A 274 -0.38 -10.93 2.26
N ASP A 275 0.94 -10.88 2.17
CA ASP A 275 1.84 -10.34 3.17
C ASP A 275 2.15 -8.86 2.89
N SER A 276 2.68 -8.17 3.89
CA SER A 276 3.16 -6.79 3.72
C SER A 276 4.50 -6.79 3.01
N SER A 277 4.54 -6.28 1.79
CA SER A 277 5.75 -6.21 0.97
C SER A 277 6.06 -4.80 0.49
N LEU A 278 7.31 -4.62 0.05
CA LEU A 278 7.78 -3.43 -0.67
C LEU A 278 8.18 -3.85 -2.07
N MET A 279 7.36 -3.48 -3.05
CA MET A 279 7.66 -3.69 -4.47
C MET A 279 8.68 -2.65 -4.92
N THR A 280 9.76 -3.10 -5.55
CA THR A 280 10.83 -2.26 -6.08
C THR A 280 10.94 -2.49 -7.58
N ALA A 281 10.77 -1.43 -8.37
CA ALA A 281 10.65 -1.53 -9.83
C ALA A 281 12.00 -1.57 -10.53
N PHE A 282 12.17 -2.54 -11.41
CA PHE A 282 13.31 -2.72 -12.28
C PHE A 282 12.90 -2.78 -13.75
N VAL A 283 13.88 -2.48 -14.59
CA VAL A 283 13.83 -2.76 -16.03
C VAL A 283 15.01 -3.68 -16.36
N ALA A 284 14.80 -4.62 -17.27
CA ALA A 284 15.85 -5.53 -17.72
C ALA A 284 15.68 -5.82 -19.21
N ARG A 285 16.72 -6.37 -19.84
CA ARG A 285 16.73 -6.69 -21.27
C ARG A 285 16.91 -8.19 -21.49
N ALA A 286 16.12 -8.75 -22.40
CA ALA A 286 16.23 -10.13 -22.89
C ALA A 286 16.10 -10.17 -24.41
N SER A 287 16.57 -11.25 -25.04
CA SER A 287 16.39 -11.42 -26.49
C SER A 287 15.02 -12.02 -26.81
N MET A 288 14.34 -11.46 -27.81
CA MET A 288 13.09 -12.04 -28.33
C MET A 288 13.30 -13.35 -29.10
N ASN A 289 14.54 -13.66 -29.47
CA ASN A 289 14.89 -14.90 -30.16
C ASN A 289 14.94 -16.10 -29.22
N ASP A 290 15.07 -15.85 -27.91
CA ASP A 290 15.07 -16.90 -26.90
C ASP A 290 13.66 -17.46 -26.71
N LYS A 291 13.58 -18.78 -26.52
CA LYS A 291 12.30 -19.47 -26.39
C LYS A 291 11.75 -19.24 -24.98
N LEU A 292 10.54 -18.70 -24.90
CA LEU A 292 9.78 -18.65 -23.64
C LEU A 292 9.51 -20.07 -23.13
N ASP A 293 9.87 -20.32 -21.88
CA ASP A 293 9.53 -21.53 -21.13
C ASP A 293 8.69 -21.13 -19.91
N ILE A 294 7.37 -21.25 -20.05
CA ILE A 294 6.41 -20.69 -19.09
C ILE A 294 6.18 -21.70 -17.96
N ALA A 295 6.41 -21.29 -16.71
CA ALA A 295 6.06 -22.07 -15.53
C ALA A 295 4.53 -22.16 -15.35
N PRO A 296 3.89 -23.32 -15.60
CA PRO A 296 2.43 -23.43 -15.65
C PRO A 296 1.75 -23.32 -14.29
N ASP A 297 2.48 -23.60 -13.21
CA ASP A 297 1.97 -23.50 -11.84
C ASP A 297 1.78 -22.03 -11.41
N GLU A 298 2.50 -21.10 -12.05
CA GLU A 298 2.48 -19.67 -11.70
C GLU A 298 1.78 -18.82 -12.77
N LEU A 299 2.05 -19.10 -14.04
CA LEU A 299 1.61 -18.31 -15.18
C LEU A 299 0.65 -19.08 -16.07
N GLN A 300 -0.40 -18.39 -16.53
CA GLN A 300 -1.24 -18.88 -17.59
C GLN A 300 -0.62 -18.61 -18.96
N HIS A 301 -0.07 -17.40 -19.15
CA HIS A 301 0.42 -16.91 -20.44
C HIS A 301 1.56 -15.90 -20.22
N ALA A 302 2.50 -15.88 -21.17
CA ALA A 302 3.53 -14.84 -21.31
C ALA A 302 3.65 -14.50 -22.80
N GLY A 303 3.89 -13.23 -23.12
CA GLY A 303 4.01 -12.80 -24.51
C GLY A 303 4.75 -11.48 -24.66
N TRP A 304 5.43 -11.35 -25.81
CA TRP A 304 6.04 -10.11 -26.24
C TRP A 304 4.99 -9.24 -26.92
N PHE A 305 4.88 -7.99 -26.50
CA PHE A 305 3.93 -7.02 -27.02
C PHE A 305 4.64 -5.76 -27.46
N ASN A 306 4.27 -5.23 -28.62
CA ASN A 306 4.85 -3.99 -29.11
C ASN A 306 4.27 -2.76 -28.38
N LYS A 307 4.98 -1.63 -28.46
CA LYS A 307 4.55 -0.37 -27.83
C LYS A 307 3.12 0.05 -28.17
N ASN A 308 2.63 -0.18 -29.39
CA ASN A 308 1.28 0.23 -29.78
C ASN A 308 0.20 -0.61 -29.09
N GLU A 309 0.39 -1.93 -29.02
CA GLU A 309 -0.49 -2.83 -28.26
C GLU A 309 -0.55 -2.42 -26.79
N VAL A 310 0.61 -2.13 -26.20
CA VAL A 310 0.73 -1.70 -24.80
C VAL A 310 0.02 -0.37 -24.56
N ARG A 311 0.20 0.62 -25.43
CA ARG A 311 -0.51 1.91 -25.35
C ARG A 311 -2.02 1.75 -25.44
N LEU A 312 -2.51 0.89 -26.33
CA LEU A 312 -3.93 0.59 -26.45
C LEU A 312 -4.48 -0.05 -25.16
N ALA A 313 -3.75 -0.99 -24.56
CA ALA A 313 -4.17 -1.62 -23.31
C ALA A 313 -4.15 -0.66 -22.12
N ILE A 314 -3.20 0.28 -22.06
CA ILE A 314 -3.20 1.38 -21.08
C ILE A 314 -4.49 2.21 -21.26
N GLN A 315 -4.79 2.65 -22.49
CA GLN A 315 -6.01 3.42 -22.78
C GLN A 315 -7.29 2.67 -22.41
N CYS A 316 -7.37 1.37 -22.72
CA CYS A 316 -8.50 0.52 -22.33
C CYS A 316 -8.65 0.43 -20.81
N THR A 317 -7.54 0.31 -20.09
CA THR A 317 -7.53 0.24 -18.62
C THR A 317 -7.95 1.57 -17.99
N ASP A 318 -7.44 2.69 -18.51
CA ASP A 318 -7.77 4.03 -18.00
C ASP A 318 -9.21 4.45 -18.31
N ALA A 319 -9.79 3.95 -19.41
CA ALA A 319 -11.21 4.13 -19.71
C ALA A 319 -12.13 3.28 -18.80
N ASP A 320 -11.60 2.19 -18.22
CA ASP A 320 -12.32 1.26 -17.35
C ASP A 320 -11.60 1.06 -16.00
N VAL A 321 -11.32 2.17 -15.31
CA VAL A 321 -10.59 2.18 -14.02
C VAL A 321 -11.22 1.27 -12.96
N HIS A 322 -12.53 1.00 -13.08
CA HIS A 322 -13.27 0.14 -12.14
C HIS A 322 -13.39 -1.32 -12.61
N LEU A 323 -12.72 -1.67 -13.71
CA LEU A 323 -12.61 -3.04 -14.23
C LEU A 323 -13.97 -3.68 -14.52
N LYS A 324 -14.98 -2.89 -14.93
CA LYS A 324 -16.34 -3.37 -15.18
C LYS A 324 -16.39 -4.26 -16.43
N GLY A 325 -15.61 -3.96 -17.46
CA GLY A 325 -15.46 -4.72 -18.69
C GLY A 325 -14.49 -5.90 -18.59
N MET A 326 -13.66 -5.94 -17.54
CA MET A 326 -12.79 -7.07 -17.22
C MET A 326 -13.55 -8.26 -16.61
N LEU A 327 -14.60 -8.00 -15.82
CA LEU A 327 -15.38 -9.06 -15.15
C LEU A 327 -16.34 -9.80 -16.10
N SER A 328 -16.60 -9.25 -17.30
CA SER A 328 -17.66 -9.72 -18.20
C SER A 328 -17.18 -10.46 -19.45
N ASN A 329 -15.89 -10.39 -19.80
CA ASN A 329 -15.39 -10.92 -21.07
C ASN A 329 -14.56 -12.20 -20.91
N LYS A 330 -14.81 -13.21 -21.76
CA LYS A 330 -13.87 -14.31 -21.99
C LYS A 330 -12.57 -13.72 -22.54
N CYS A 331 -11.45 -14.02 -21.88
CA CYS A 331 -10.14 -13.51 -22.28
C CYS A 331 -9.50 -14.46 -23.29
N GLU A 332 -9.18 -13.95 -24.48
CA GLU A 332 -8.44 -14.72 -25.47
C GLU A 332 -6.95 -14.80 -25.10
N PRO A 333 -6.31 -15.97 -25.25
CA PRO A 333 -4.86 -16.12 -25.19
C PRO A 333 -4.15 -15.09 -26.07
N ASN A 334 -3.08 -14.47 -25.57
CA ASN A 334 -2.18 -13.59 -26.32
C ASN A 334 -2.80 -12.29 -26.85
N VAL A 335 -3.98 -11.88 -26.37
CA VAL A 335 -4.55 -10.57 -26.67
C VAL A 335 -4.34 -9.64 -25.47
N LEU A 336 -3.42 -8.68 -25.64
CA LEU A 336 -3.17 -7.65 -24.63
C LEU A 336 -4.30 -6.61 -24.65
N LYS A 337 -5.30 -6.80 -23.76
CA LYS A 337 -6.44 -5.89 -23.63
C LYS A 337 -6.34 -4.96 -22.42
N TYR A 338 -5.83 -5.48 -21.30
CA TYR A 338 -5.75 -4.74 -20.05
C TYR A 338 -4.38 -4.92 -19.41
N VAL A 339 -3.90 -3.83 -18.81
CA VAL A 339 -2.78 -3.80 -17.87
C VAL A 339 -3.34 -3.54 -16.47
N PRO A 340 -2.54 -3.60 -15.39
CA PRO A 340 -3.05 -3.24 -14.08
C PRO A 340 -3.56 -1.78 -14.04
N PRO A 341 -4.53 -1.45 -13.18
CA PRO A 341 -4.96 -0.08 -12.97
C PRO A 341 -3.83 0.85 -12.50
N SER A 342 -4.01 2.16 -12.70
CA SER A 342 -3.01 3.20 -12.46
C SER A 342 -2.50 3.32 -11.01
N GLY A 343 -3.21 2.76 -10.03
CA GLY A 343 -2.73 2.65 -8.66
C GLY A 343 -1.60 1.63 -8.48
N ALA A 344 -1.42 0.68 -9.41
CA ALA A 344 -0.36 -0.32 -9.36
C ALA A 344 0.99 0.21 -9.89
N ILE A 345 2.09 -0.19 -9.26
CA ILE A 345 3.44 0.14 -9.73
C ILE A 345 3.71 -0.42 -11.14
N ALA A 346 3.22 -1.61 -11.44
CA ALA A 346 3.32 -2.22 -12.78
C ALA A 346 2.72 -1.32 -13.88
N HIS A 347 1.56 -0.70 -13.63
CA HIS A 347 0.98 0.26 -14.58
C HIS A 347 1.94 1.41 -14.84
N ARG A 348 2.49 2.01 -13.78
CA ARG A 348 3.43 3.14 -13.90
C ARG A 348 4.70 2.75 -14.67
N MET A 349 5.22 1.54 -14.44
CA MET A 349 6.38 1.00 -15.16
C MET A 349 6.08 0.81 -16.65
N ILE A 350 4.96 0.16 -16.96
CA ILE A 350 4.53 -0.12 -18.33
C ILE A 350 4.27 1.19 -19.09
N THR A 351 3.57 2.14 -18.46
CA THR A 351 3.31 3.47 -19.04
C THR A 351 4.59 4.27 -19.23
N PHE A 352 5.55 4.20 -18.31
CA PHE A 352 6.84 4.87 -18.46
C PHE A 352 7.62 4.32 -19.66
N TRP A 353 7.73 2.99 -19.78
CA TRP A 353 8.41 2.35 -20.91
C TRP A 353 7.70 2.61 -22.24
N ALA A 354 6.37 2.51 -22.27
CA ALA A 354 5.59 2.72 -23.49
C ALA A 354 5.69 4.17 -24.03
N ASN A 355 6.02 5.13 -23.17
CA ASN A 355 6.16 6.55 -23.54
C ASN A 355 7.62 7.00 -23.71
N SER A 356 8.59 6.12 -23.45
CA SER A 356 10.03 6.41 -23.62
C SER A 356 10.53 6.27 -25.05
#